data_AF-A0A1I0M7J6-F1
#
_entry.id   AF-A0A1I0M7J6-F1
#
_cell.length_a   1.000
_cell.length_b   1.000
_cell.length_c   1.000
_cell.angle_alpha   90.00
_cell.angle_beta   90.00
_cell.angle_gamma   90.00
#
_symmetry.space_group_name_H-M   'P 1'
#
loop_
_entity.id
_entity.type
_entity.pdbx_description
1 polymer ?
#
loop_
_entity_poly.entity_id
_entity_poly.type
_entity_poly.pdbx_seq_one_letter_code
_entity_poly.pdbx_strand_id
1 'polypeptide(L)'
;MLRCGEIQWHEIPSPRHATRIEEVGATRLGVKFSDERNHTSASPLLPVTHSAEQTIVSDRDVKLLDTTLRDGEQAPGVSLSPDEKVEIARALERAGVAVIEAGSACTGAGERRAISRVTDLDLDACVTSFCRGMQTDVDLALDCDVDGVHVVVPASDRHIEDKVGTSHEDNLATTAELVEYATDHDLWVEVIGEDGSRADLDYLEELMGTALDAGADRICFADTVGHTGPERTADAVARLADLGPVSAHTHDDLGLGVTNALAAVAAGADMVHCTVNGLGERAGNVSLEEVAIALSHVYDVETLELEELYDLAQIVSRVTGVQLPPNKAVIGENAFTHESGIHTDGTLKDDKMYEPYAPETVGRERRLALGKHTGRAGVAATLEEHGVEADDDEIAEIAERVTELGDRGRRVTDADLLAVAEDVTGEDRDRVVDLLDLTATSGGAVPTASIRLEVDGEERVASGTGSGPVDAAVSAVREALGSRADAELESYHVDAVTGGTDAVVTVEVTMVRNDRSVTVARSEADITRASVTAMVDALDRLLAADRESLAPADD
;
A
#
# COMPACT_ATOMS: atom_id res chain seq x y z
N MET A 1 14.56 -58.77 -21.63
CA MET A 1 15.10 -59.55 -20.49
C MET A 1 15.66 -58.53 -19.50
N LEU A 2 14.95 -58.28 -18.39
CA LEU A 2 15.33 -58.70 -17.02
C LEU A 2 16.51 -57.83 -16.50
N ARG A 3 16.44 -57.06 -15.41
CA ARG A 3 15.65 -57.15 -14.16
C ARG A 3 15.50 -55.78 -13.49
N CYS A 4 14.34 -55.57 -12.86
CA CYS A 4 14.17 -54.70 -11.69
C CYS A 4 14.91 -55.27 -10.48
N GLY A 5 15.45 -54.40 -9.64
CA GLY A 5 15.91 -54.72 -8.28
C GLY A 5 14.84 -54.37 -7.26
N GLU A 6 14.40 -55.38 -6.50
CA GLU A 6 13.49 -55.31 -5.36
C GLU A 6 14.18 -54.70 -4.13
N ILE A 7 13.45 -53.92 -3.32
CA ILE A 7 13.66 -53.85 -1.87
C ILE A 7 12.29 -53.93 -1.17
N GLN A 8 12.28 -54.71 -0.09
CA GLN A 8 11.16 -55.38 0.56
C GLN A 8 10.25 -54.47 1.40
N TRP A 9 8.97 -54.84 1.43
CA TRP A 9 7.95 -54.36 2.35
C TRP A 9 8.03 -55.08 3.70
N HIS A 10 7.99 -54.32 4.79
CA HIS A 10 7.64 -54.82 6.12
C HIS A 10 6.33 -54.20 6.59
N GLU A 11 5.33 -55.06 6.78
CA GLU A 11 4.05 -54.78 7.44
C GLU A 11 4.24 -54.51 8.93
N ILE A 12 3.54 -53.51 9.48
CA ILE A 12 3.24 -53.39 10.92
C ILE A 12 1.74 -53.02 11.08
N PRO A 13 1.01 -53.63 12.03
CA PRO A 13 -0.45 -53.82 11.94
C PRO A 13 -1.28 -52.72 12.63
N SER A 14 -2.53 -52.55 12.17
CA SER A 14 -3.61 -51.88 12.92
C SER A 14 -4.05 -52.73 14.13
N PRO A 15 -4.54 -52.14 15.25
CA PRO A 15 -6.00 -51.97 15.36
C PRO A 15 -6.52 -50.81 16.26
N ARG A 16 -7.72 -50.32 15.88
CA ARG A 16 -8.90 -49.92 16.71
C ARG A 16 -8.70 -49.12 18.02
N HIS A 17 -9.24 -47.89 18.07
CA HIS A 17 -10.50 -47.60 18.79
C HIS A 17 -10.97 -46.15 18.58
N ALA A 18 -12.24 -46.03 18.16
CA ALA A 18 -13.04 -44.82 18.19
C ALA A 18 -13.52 -44.58 19.63
N THR A 19 -13.26 -43.39 20.18
CA THR A 19 -14.05 -42.66 21.21
C THR A 19 -13.24 -41.47 21.70
N ARG A 20 -13.47 -40.27 21.15
CA ARG A 20 -13.06 -38.98 21.78
C ARG A 20 -13.71 -37.74 21.15
N ILE A 21 -14.99 -37.81 20.79
CA ILE A 21 -15.78 -36.66 20.28
C ILE A 21 -17.02 -36.36 21.15
N GLU A 22 -17.12 -36.89 22.37
CA GLU A 22 -18.27 -36.64 23.25
C GLU A 22 -17.95 -35.99 24.61
N GLU A 23 -16.70 -35.56 24.86
CA GLU A 23 -16.31 -34.94 26.15
C GLU A 23 -15.93 -33.45 26.10
N VAL A 24 -16.14 -32.75 24.97
CA VAL A 24 -15.87 -31.30 24.87
C VAL A 24 -17.16 -30.46 24.89
N GLY A 25 -18.34 -31.11 25.03
CA GLY A 25 -19.66 -30.48 24.89
C GLY A 25 -20.33 -29.94 26.15
N ALA A 26 -19.70 -29.95 27.33
CA ALA A 26 -20.42 -29.71 28.59
C ALA A 26 -19.73 -28.78 29.61
N THR A 27 -18.94 -27.80 29.17
CA THR A 27 -18.39 -26.77 30.09
C THR A 27 -18.39 -25.35 29.50
N ARG A 28 -19.38 -25.01 28.65
CA ARG A 28 -19.49 -23.68 28.02
C ARG A 28 -20.90 -23.06 28.06
N LEU A 29 -21.66 -23.35 29.11
CA LEU A 29 -22.95 -22.71 29.39
C LEU A 29 -23.01 -22.39 30.89
N GLY A 30 -22.59 -21.18 31.27
CA GLY A 30 -22.65 -20.81 32.68
C GLY A 30 -21.94 -19.53 33.12
N VAL A 31 -21.57 -18.59 32.24
CA VAL A 31 -21.23 -17.22 32.64
C VAL A 31 -21.52 -16.26 31.48
N LYS A 32 -22.79 -15.95 31.25
CA LYS A 32 -23.22 -14.74 30.54
C LYS A 32 -24.38 -14.17 31.35
N PHE A 33 -24.40 -12.85 31.47
CA PHE A 33 -25.35 -12.00 32.22
C PHE A 33 -24.99 -11.71 33.68
N SER A 34 -24.15 -10.69 33.86
CA SER A 34 -24.41 -9.65 34.85
C SER A 34 -24.07 -8.30 34.23
N ASP A 35 -25.11 -7.47 34.09
CA ASP A 35 -25.08 -6.05 33.74
C ASP A 35 -24.11 -5.25 34.63
N GLU A 36 -23.38 -4.30 34.04
CA GLU A 36 -23.31 -2.92 34.53
C GLU A 36 -22.67 -2.01 33.45
N ARG A 37 -23.47 -1.08 32.91
CA ARG A 37 -23.04 0.04 32.07
C ARG A 37 -22.40 1.12 32.94
N ASN A 38 -21.25 1.69 32.57
CA ASN A 38 -21.10 3.15 32.39
C ASN A 38 -19.70 3.62 31.94
N HIS A 39 -19.75 4.72 31.18
CA HIS A 39 -18.77 5.81 31.00
C HIS A 39 -17.69 5.76 29.92
N THR A 40 -17.92 6.68 28.96
CA THR A 40 -16.98 7.49 28.20
C THR A 40 -15.74 7.94 28.98
N SER A 41 -14.57 7.60 28.44
CA SER A 41 -13.35 8.40 28.56
C SER A 41 -12.46 8.08 27.37
N ALA A 42 -12.01 9.10 26.63
CA ALA A 42 -10.86 8.98 25.75
C ALA A 42 -9.70 8.43 26.60
N SER A 43 -9.38 7.15 26.38
CA SER A 43 -8.40 6.44 27.18
C SER A 43 -7.04 6.61 26.53
N PRO A 44 -6.01 7.05 27.27
CA PRO A 44 -4.65 7.13 26.72
C PRO A 44 -4.21 5.73 26.27
N LEU A 45 -3.40 5.69 25.22
CA LEU A 45 -2.66 4.51 24.77
C LEU A 45 -2.17 3.74 26.00
N LEU A 46 -2.72 2.56 26.27
CA LEU A 46 -2.12 1.67 27.24
C LEU A 46 -0.92 1.06 26.53
N PRO A 47 0.33 1.37 26.93
CA PRO A 47 1.49 0.80 26.28
C PRO A 47 1.39 -0.71 26.41
N VAL A 48 1.61 -1.42 25.30
CA VAL A 48 1.89 -2.86 25.36
C VAL A 48 3.16 -2.96 26.20
N THR A 49 3.04 -3.33 27.48
CA THR A 49 4.21 -3.42 28.36
C THR A 49 5.02 -4.64 27.94
N HIS A 50 5.89 -4.47 26.95
CA HIS A 50 6.98 -5.39 26.67
C HIS A 50 7.91 -5.41 27.90
N SER A 51 8.30 -6.61 28.34
CA SER A 51 9.08 -6.81 29.57
C SER A 51 10.48 -6.19 29.51
N ALA A 52 11.11 -6.02 30.68
CA ALA A 52 12.28 -5.19 31.01
C ALA A 52 13.61 -5.35 30.25
N GLU A 53 13.70 -6.02 29.11
CA GLU A 53 14.88 -5.96 28.23
C GLU A 53 14.44 -6.03 26.76
N GLN A 54 13.76 -5.00 26.26
CA GLN A 54 13.68 -4.78 24.82
C GLN A 54 15.10 -4.57 24.29
N THR A 55 15.44 -5.22 23.19
CA THR A 55 16.77 -5.13 22.57
C THR A 55 17.01 -3.77 21.91
N ILE A 56 15.95 -3.04 21.57
CA ILE A 56 15.96 -1.65 21.13
C ILE A 56 15.33 -0.83 22.24
N VAL A 57 16.03 0.21 22.70
CA VAL A 57 15.54 1.14 23.72
C VAL A 57 14.76 2.29 23.06
N SER A 58 13.71 2.76 23.72
CA SER A 58 12.77 3.77 23.18
C SER A 58 13.41 5.14 22.93
N ASP A 59 14.48 5.47 23.64
CA ASP A 59 15.22 6.73 23.55
C ASP A 59 16.33 6.71 22.49
N ARG A 60 16.34 5.70 21.61
CA ARG A 60 17.28 5.60 20.48
C ARG A 60 16.81 6.49 19.33
N ASP A 61 17.72 7.32 18.81
CA ASP A 61 17.50 8.09 17.58
C ASP A 61 17.79 7.18 16.38
N VAL A 62 16.75 6.82 15.63
CA VAL A 62 16.83 5.97 14.44
C VAL A 62 16.24 6.71 13.26
N LYS A 63 16.99 6.78 12.16
CA LYS A 63 16.58 7.44 10.93
C LYS A 63 16.29 6.43 9.83
N LEU A 64 15.37 6.78 8.93
CA LEU A 64 15.15 6.01 7.71
C LEU A 64 15.71 6.77 6.52
N LEU A 65 16.42 6.03 5.67
CA LEU A 65 16.89 6.48 4.37
C LEU A 65 16.03 5.80 3.31
N ASP A 66 15.45 6.58 2.41
CA ASP A 66 14.73 6.05 1.26
C ASP A 66 15.65 5.89 0.06
N THR A 67 15.61 4.71 -0.56
CA THR A 67 16.24 4.42 -1.85
C THR A 67 15.23 3.99 -2.91
N THR A 68 13.96 4.43 -2.79
CA THR A 68 12.92 4.11 -3.78
C THR A 68 13.27 4.71 -5.14
N LEU A 69 13.84 5.91 -5.16
CA LEU A 69 14.21 6.64 -6.37
C LEU A 69 15.48 6.12 -7.06
N ARG A 70 16.25 5.25 -6.41
CA ARG A 70 17.45 4.61 -6.99
C ARG A 70 17.28 3.11 -7.06
N ASP A 71 17.27 2.44 -5.92
CA ASP A 71 17.26 0.98 -5.88
C ASP A 71 15.87 0.40 -6.17
N GLY A 72 14.82 1.10 -5.73
CA GLY A 72 13.44 0.78 -6.09
C GLY A 72 13.20 0.82 -7.61
N GLU A 73 13.88 1.71 -8.33
CA GLU A 73 13.80 1.79 -9.80
C GLU A 73 14.49 0.60 -10.50
N GLN A 74 15.36 -0.16 -9.82
CA GLN A 74 15.95 -1.37 -10.38
C GLN A 74 14.96 -2.54 -10.46
N ALA A 75 13.76 -2.40 -9.87
CA ALA A 75 12.69 -3.36 -10.01
C ALA A 75 12.30 -3.54 -11.50
N PRO A 76 12.14 -4.79 -11.98
CA PRO A 76 11.82 -5.04 -13.38
C PRO A 76 10.55 -4.32 -13.84
N GLY A 77 10.68 -3.45 -14.84
CA GLY A 77 9.56 -2.71 -15.44
C GLY A 77 9.28 -1.34 -14.82
N VAL A 78 10.02 -0.95 -13.78
CA VAL A 78 9.96 0.40 -13.21
C VAL A 78 10.91 1.30 -13.99
N SER A 79 10.44 2.49 -14.36
CA SER A 79 11.27 3.57 -14.90
C SER A 79 10.58 4.88 -14.60
N LEU A 80 11.23 5.72 -13.78
CA LEU A 80 10.64 6.94 -13.25
C LEU A 80 11.06 8.13 -14.11
N SER A 81 10.08 8.92 -14.54
CA SER A 81 10.34 10.23 -15.13
C SER A 81 10.80 11.25 -14.08
N PRO A 82 11.45 12.35 -14.49
CA PRO A 82 11.84 13.40 -13.55
C PRO A 82 10.68 13.98 -12.74
N ASP A 83 9.48 14.11 -13.32
CA ASP A 83 8.32 14.65 -12.61
C ASP A 83 7.77 13.64 -11.58
N GLU A 84 7.82 12.35 -11.89
CA GLU A 84 7.47 11.27 -10.97
C GLU A 84 8.45 11.15 -9.80
N LYS A 85 9.77 11.31 -10.04
CA LYS A 85 10.76 11.37 -8.95
C LYS A 85 10.51 12.56 -8.03
N VAL A 86 10.13 13.71 -8.58
CA VAL A 86 9.76 14.91 -7.80
C VAL A 86 8.47 14.68 -6.99
N GLU A 87 7.46 14.00 -7.55
CA GLU A 87 6.23 13.67 -6.83
C GLU A 87 6.53 12.78 -5.61
N ILE A 88 7.32 11.72 -5.81
CA ILE A 88 7.72 10.79 -4.75
C ILE A 88 8.61 11.51 -3.72
N ALA A 89 9.61 12.30 -4.14
CA ALA A 89 10.48 13.04 -3.23
C ALA A 89 9.71 13.98 -2.29
N ARG A 90 8.69 14.68 -2.82
CA ARG A 90 7.80 15.51 -1.99
C ARG A 90 6.94 14.70 -1.02
N ALA A 91 6.58 13.47 -1.37
CA ALA A 91 5.83 12.59 -0.48
C ALA A 91 6.73 12.02 0.63
N LEU A 92 7.98 11.69 0.30
CA LEU A 92 9.00 11.28 1.26
C LEU A 92 9.31 12.41 2.27
N GLU A 93 9.41 13.65 1.79
CA GLU A 93 9.58 14.84 2.64
C GLU A 93 8.43 15.00 3.64
N ARG A 94 7.17 14.89 3.17
CA ARG A 94 6.01 14.96 4.08
C ARG A 94 6.00 13.84 5.13
N ALA A 95 6.44 12.64 4.73
CA ALA A 95 6.59 11.53 5.65
C ALA A 95 7.77 11.70 6.63
N GLY A 96 8.61 12.73 6.48
CA GLY A 96 9.73 13.02 7.38
C GLY A 96 10.96 12.14 7.16
N VAL A 97 11.17 11.62 5.93
CA VAL A 97 12.35 10.82 5.60
C VAL A 97 13.61 11.66 5.73
N ALA A 98 14.63 11.16 6.44
CA ALA A 98 15.82 11.94 6.76
C ALA A 98 16.81 12.04 5.58
N VAL A 99 16.88 11.00 4.74
CA VAL A 99 17.81 10.92 3.61
C VAL A 99 17.10 10.29 2.42
N ILE A 100 17.22 10.91 1.23
CA ILE A 100 16.62 10.42 -0.01
C ILE A 100 17.75 10.16 -1.02
N GLU A 101 17.98 8.90 -1.37
CA GLU A 101 18.87 8.53 -2.47
C GLU A 101 18.13 8.71 -3.81
N ALA A 102 18.30 9.88 -4.43
CA ALA A 102 17.50 10.33 -5.56
C ALA A 102 17.78 9.60 -6.89
N GLY A 103 18.85 8.81 -6.95
CA GLY A 103 19.25 8.10 -8.16
C GLY A 103 20.73 7.77 -8.22
N SER A 104 21.20 7.44 -9.43
CA SER A 104 22.64 7.34 -9.70
C SER A 104 23.05 8.23 -10.88
N ALA A 105 23.77 9.31 -10.59
CA ALA A 105 24.20 10.28 -11.59
C ALA A 105 25.04 9.67 -12.74
N CYS A 106 25.68 8.52 -12.48
CA CYS A 106 26.47 7.79 -13.46
C CYS A 106 25.62 7.06 -14.53
N THR A 107 24.33 6.81 -14.28
CA THR A 107 23.43 6.08 -15.20
C THR A 107 23.26 6.80 -16.54
N GLY A 108 23.14 8.13 -16.52
CA GLY A 108 23.05 8.90 -17.74
C GLY A 108 22.51 10.32 -17.57
N ALA A 109 22.45 11.07 -18.67
CA ALA A 109 22.01 12.45 -18.65
C ALA A 109 20.52 12.63 -18.31
N GLY A 110 19.68 11.61 -18.56
CA GLY A 110 18.29 11.61 -18.12
C GLY A 110 18.19 11.58 -16.60
N GLU A 111 18.94 10.66 -15.99
CA GLU A 111 18.99 10.45 -14.55
C GLU A 111 19.53 11.68 -13.82
N ARG A 112 20.62 12.27 -14.30
CA ARG A 112 21.15 13.52 -13.72
C ARG A 112 20.13 14.66 -13.73
N ARG A 113 19.35 14.80 -14.81
CA ARG A 113 18.26 15.80 -14.83
C ARG A 113 17.17 15.49 -13.81
N ALA A 114 16.91 14.21 -13.52
CA ALA A 114 15.93 13.83 -12.51
C ALA A 114 16.46 14.12 -11.10
N ILE A 115 17.73 13.81 -10.82
CA ILE A 115 18.40 14.12 -9.55
C ILE A 115 18.43 15.64 -9.32
N SER A 116 18.89 16.43 -10.30
CA SER A 116 18.88 17.90 -10.18
C SER A 116 17.48 18.47 -9.92
N ARG A 117 16.45 17.85 -10.50
CA ARG A 117 15.05 18.26 -10.26
C ARG A 117 14.57 17.97 -8.84
N VAL A 118 15.16 16.99 -8.16
CA VAL A 118 14.90 16.68 -6.75
C VAL A 118 15.71 17.62 -5.85
N THR A 119 16.98 17.87 -6.14
CA THR A 119 17.80 18.82 -5.36
C THR A 119 17.29 20.26 -5.46
N ASP A 120 16.71 20.65 -6.61
CA ASP A 120 16.02 21.94 -6.81
C ASP A 120 14.78 22.16 -5.89
N LEU A 121 14.32 21.14 -5.15
CA LEU A 121 13.14 21.25 -4.29
C LEU A 121 13.41 21.91 -2.94
N ASP A 122 14.67 22.09 -2.54
CA ASP A 122 15.06 22.68 -1.25
C ASP A 122 14.39 21.94 -0.07
N LEU A 123 14.57 20.62 -0.04
CA LEU A 123 14.01 19.71 0.97
C LEU A 123 14.78 19.81 2.29
N ASP A 124 14.13 19.52 3.42
CA ASP A 124 14.84 19.35 4.70
C ASP A 124 15.61 18.02 4.73
N ALA A 125 15.18 17.02 3.96
CA ALA A 125 15.89 15.75 3.78
C ALA A 125 17.22 15.91 3.03
N CYS A 126 18.25 15.19 3.47
CA CYS A 126 19.53 15.09 2.75
C CYS A 126 19.34 14.32 1.44
N VAL A 127 19.63 14.94 0.30
CA VAL A 127 19.50 14.33 -1.03
C VAL A 127 20.84 13.80 -1.49
N THR A 128 20.91 12.49 -1.76
CA THR A 128 22.17 11.84 -2.15
C THR A 128 22.10 11.16 -3.51
N SER A 129 23.27 10.85 -4.08
CA SER A 129 23.41 10.03 -5.28
C SER A 129 24.30 8.82 -5.03
N PHE A 130 23.89 7.67 -5.57
CA PHE A 130 24.72 6.47 -5.63
C PHE A 130 25.95 6.69 -6.51
N CYS A 131 27.12 6.33 -6.00
CA CYS A 131 28.39 6.32 -6.70
C CYS A 131 29.03 4.92 -6.63
N ARG A 132 29.55 4.44 -7.76
CA ARG A 132 30.51 3.32 -7.73
C ARG A 132 31.82 3.81 -7.12
N GLY A 133 32.73 2.88 -6.81
CA GLY A 133 34.11 3.19 -6.40
C GLY A 133 34.97 3.85 -7.50
N MET A 134 34.54 4.98 -8.05
CA MET A 134 35.19 5.74 -9.12
C MET A 134 34.99 7.25 -8.90
N GLN A 135 36.07 8.02 -9.02
CA GLN A 135 36.04 9.47 -8.85
C GLN A 135 35.08 10.17 -9.83
N THR A 136 34.98 9.65 -11.05
CA THR A 136 34.08 10.20 -12.07
C THR A 136 32.60 10.13 -11.69
N ASP A 137 32.21 9.19 -10.84
CA ASP A 137 30.83 9.11 -10.36
C ASP A 137 30.54 10.21 -9.34
N VAL A 138 31.51 10.50 -8.47
CA VAL A 138 31.45 11.64 -7.52
C VAL A 138 31.39 12.97 -8.28
N ASP A 139 32.21 13.15 -9.32
CA ASP A 139 32.16 14.34 -10.18
C ASP A 139 30.76 14.54 -10.80
N LEU A 140 30.14 13.46 -11.28
CA LEU A 140 28.80 13.52 -11.87
C LEU A 140 27.70 13.77 -10.84
N ALA A 141 27.88 13.30 -9.60
CA ALA A 141 26.98 13.59 -8.50
C ALA A 141 27.06 15.07 -8.09
N LEU A 142 28.28 15.62 -7.98
CA LEU A 142 28.53 17.05 -7.74
C LEU A 142 27.86 17.94 -8.79
N ASP A 143 27.91 17.55 -10.07
CA ASP A 143 27.23 18.26 -11.17
C ASP A 143 25.69 18.30 -11.01
N CYS A 144 25.12 17.51 -10.09
CA CYS A 144 23.69 17.47 -9.80
C CYS A 144 23.29 18.24 -8.52
N ASP A 145 24.25 18.90 -7.86
CA ASP A 145 24.04 19.67 -6.61
C ASP A 145 23.44 18.81 -5.47
N VAL A 146 23.89 17.55 -5.34
CA VAL A 146 23.49 16.68 -4.21
C VAL A 146 24.19 17.09 -2.92
N ASP A 147 23.56 16.81 -1.77
CA ASP A 147 24.12 17.05 -0.44
C ASP A 147 25.19 16.00 -0.08
N GLY A 148 25.08 14.80 -0.66
CA GLY A 148 25.96 13.70 -0.34
C GLY A 148 26.00 12.58 -1.36
N VAL A 149 26.87 11.61 -1.10
CA VAL A 149 27.08 10.43 -1.96
C VAL A 149 27.14 9.15 -1.14
N HIS A 150 26.59 8.09 -1.72
CA HIS A 150 26.81 6.73 -1.23
C HIS A 150 27.85 6.05 -2.10
N VAL A 151 29.03 5.81 -1.55
CA VAL A 151 30.14 5.16 -2.26
C VAL A 151 30.08 3.66 -2.01
N VAL A 152 29.78 2.89 -3.05
CA VAL A 152 29.62 1.44 -2.94
C VAL A 152 30.89 0.74 -3.36
N VAL A 153 31.43 -0.05 -2.43
CA VAL A 153 32.71 -0.75 -2.57
C VAL A 153 32.55 -2.25 -2.28
N PRO A 154 33.27 -3.13 -2.98
CA PRO A 154 33.13 -4.57 -2.79
C PRO A 154 33.68 -4.99 -1.42
N ALA A 155 32.88 -5.71 -0.63
CA ALA A 155 33.28 -6.20 0.69
C ALA A 155 33.61 -7.70 0.72
N SER A 156 33.08 -8.51 -0.19
CA SER A 156 33.35 -9.96 -0.23
C SER A 156 34.42 -10.33 -1.26
N ASP A 157 35.20 -11.39 -0.98
CA ASP A 157 36.21 -11.92 -1.91
C ASP A 157 35.68 -12.14 -3.32
N ARG A 158 34.43 -12.60 -3.43
CA ARG A 158 33.75 -12.81 -4.72
C ARG A 158 33.58 -11.50 -5.49
N HIS A 159 33.26 -10.41 -4.79
CA HIS A 159 33.12 -9.11 -5.42
C HIS A 159 34.48 -8.47 -5.72
N ILE A 160 35.44 -8.61 -4.82
CA ILE A 160 36.79 -8.07 -4.97
C ILE A 160 37.54 -8.76 -6.12
N GLU A 161 37.63 -10.09 -6.08
CA GLU A 161 38.46 -10.88 -6.99
C GLU A 161 37.73 -11.24 -8.30
N ASP A 162 36.48 -11.72 -8.23
CA ASP A 162 35.79 -12.24 -9.41
C ASP A 162 35.02 -11.16 -10.18
N LYS A 163 34.35 -10.22 -9.47
CA LYS A 163 33.54 -9.17 -10.11
C LYS A 163 34.39 -7.98 -10.55
N VAL A 164 35.19 -7.42 -9.64
CA VAL A 164 35.99 -6.22 -9.90
C VAL A 164 37.38 -6.58 -10.44
N GLY A 165 37.98 -7.66 -9.95
CA GLY A 165 39.33 -8.07 -10.36
C GLY A 165 40.43 -7.25 -9.71
N THR A 166 40.24 -6.83 -8.45
CA THR A 166 41.20 -6.04 -7.67
C THR A 166 41.74 -6.83 -6.46
N SER A 167 42.63 -6.23 -5.68
CA SER A 167 43.11 -6.77 -4.40
C SER A 167 42.45 -6.08 -3.21
N HIS A 168 42.48 -6.73 -2.04
CA HIS A 168 42.01 -6.13 -0.78
C HIS A 168 42.76 -4.81 -0.48
N GLU A 169 44.10 -4.80 -0.62
CA GLU A 169 44.94 -3.62 -0.39
C GLU A 169 44.57 -2.46 -1.33
N ASP A 170 44.39 -2.75 -2.62
CA ASP A 170 44.02 -1.73 -3.62
C ASP A 170 42.58 -1.21 -3.37
N ASN A 171 41.67 -2.07 -2.91
CA ASN A 171 40.30 -1.69 -2.59
C ASN A 171 40.25 -0.75 -1.38
N LEU A 172 41.02 -1.03 -0.32
CA LEU A 172 41.16 -0.15 0.85
C LEU A 172 41.73 1.21 0.45
N ALA A 173 42.82 1.23 -0.33
CA ALA A 173 43.45 2.45 -0.80
C ALA A 173 42.50 3.29 -1.67
N THR A 174 41.81 2.65 -2.63
CA THR A 174 40.83 3.33 -3.49
C THR A 174 39.65 3.89 -2.69
N THR A 175 39.19 3.15 -1.68
CA THR A 175 38.10 3.60 -0.79
C THR A 175 38.51 4.87 -0.04
N ALA A 176 39.70 4.86 0.57
CA ALA A 176 40.22 6.03 1.29
C ALA A 176 40.36 7.26 0.36
N GLU A 177 40.98 7.08 -0.81
CA GLU A 177 41.17 8.18 -1.77
C GLU A 177 39.83 8.79 -2.24
N LEU A 178 38.79 7.96 -2.43
CA LEU A 178 37.48 8.45 -2.86
C LEU A 178 36.72 9.15 -1.75
N VAL A 179 36.80 8.65 -0.52
CA VAL A 179 36.18 9.30 0.65
C VAL A 179 36.84 10.65 0.91
N GLU A 180 38.17 10.71 0.91
CA GLU A 180 38.92 11.97 1.04
C GLU A 180 38.50 12.96 -0.05
N TYR A 181 38.40 12.49 -1.31
CA TYR A 181 37.96 13.33 -2.42
C TYR A 181 36.53 13.86 -2.24
N ALA A 182 35.56 13.02 -1.87
CA ALA A 182 34.18 13.47 -1.67
C ALA A 182 34.08 14.45 -0.49
N THR A 183 34.80 14.19 0.60
CA THR A 183 34.83 15.05 1.79
C THR A 183 35.49 16.40 1.52
N ASP A 184 36.57 16.43 0.73
CA ASP A 184 37.24 17.68 0.28
C ASP A 184 36.33 18.58 -0.56
N HIS A 185 35.24 18.02 -1.08
CA HIS A 185 34.20 18.70 -1.85
C HIS A 185 32.93 19.01 -1.02
N ASP A 186 33.02 18.95 0.31
CA ASP A 186 31.95 19.27 1.27
C ASP A 186 30.69 18.38 1.12
N LEU A 187 30.83 17.17 0.56
CA LEU A 187 29.74 16.20 0.49
C LEU A 187 29.61 15.42 1.79
N TRP A 188 28.37 15.11 2.17
CA TRP A 188 28.08 14.06 3.16
C TRP A 188 28.36 12.68 2.55
N VAL A 189 29.12 11.82 3.24
CA VAL A 189 29.62 10.56 2.66
C VAL A 189 29.21 9.35 3.50
N GLU A 190 28.57 8.39 2.85
CA GLU A 190 28.39 7.04 3.36
C GLU A 190 29.12 6.02 2.49
N VAL A 191 29.84 5.09 3.13
CA VAL A 191 30.46 3.96 2.43
C VAL A 191 29.66 2.68 2.67
N ILE A 192 29.25 2.03 1.57
CA ILE A 192 28.46 0.78 1.61
C ILE A 192 29.34 -0.39 1.20
N GLY A 193 29.46 -1.37 2.10
CA GLY A 193 30.16 -2.63 1.81
C GLY A 193 29.27 -3.59 1.04
N GLU A 194 29.32 -3.55 -0.29
CA GLU A 194 28.56 -4.44 -1.16
C GLU A 194 28.88 -5.90 -0.83
N ASP A 195 27.82 -6.70 -0.65
CA ASP A 195 27.89 -8.10 -0.27
C ASP A 195 28.51 -8.36 1.12
N GLY A 196 28.45 -7.36 2.00
CA GLY A 196 28.97 -7.41 3.37
C GLY A 196 28.42 -8.57 4.20
N SER A 197 27.17 -9.00 3.93
CA SER A 197 26.58 -10.17 4.59
C SER A 197 27.30 -11.50 4.32
N ARG A 198 28.12 -11.57 3.27
CA ARG A 198 28.94 -12.75 2.92
C ARG A 198 30.44 -12.50 3.00
N ALA A 199 30.85 -11.29 3.36
CA ALA A 199 32.24 -10.93 3.56
C ALA A 199 32.88 -11.68 4.75
N ASP A 200 34.21 -11.77 4.72
CA ASP A 200 34.99 -12.02 5.93
C ASP A 200 34.84 -10.81 6.86
N LEU A 201 34.53 -11.07 8.12
CA LEU A 201 34.12 -10.02 9.04
C LEU A 201 35.30 -9.17 9.52
N ASP A 202 36.52 -9.73 9.56
CA ASP A 202 37.72 -8.97 9.93
C ASP A 202 38.09 -7.98 8.81
N TYR A 203 37.99 -8.42 7.55
CA TYR A 203 38.19 -7.51 6.42
C TYR A 203 37.07 -6.47 6.29
N LEU A 204 35.80 -6.84 6.53
CA LEU A 204 34.71 -5.85 6.53
C LEU A 204 34.96 -4.74 7.57
N GLU A 205 35.42 -5.10 8.77
CA GLU A 205 35.81 -4.12 9.79
C GLU A 205 36.98 -3.23 9.33
N GLU A 206 38.01 -3.81 8.72
CA GLU A 206 39.15 -3.06 8.17
C GLU A 206 38.73 -2.07 7.07
N LEU A 207 37.84 -2.51 6.16
CA LEU A 207 37.30 -1.68 5.08
C LEU A 207 36.49 -0.50 5.60
N MET A 208 35.58 -0.77 6.54
CA MET A 208 34.73 0.27 7.11
C MET A 208 35.52 1.22 8.02
N GLY A 209 36.48 0.71 8.78
CA GLY A 209 37.40 1.55 9.56
C GLY A 209 38.23 2.47 8.67
N THR A 210 38.73 1.95 7.54
CA THR A 210 39.46 2.75 6.55
C THR A 210 38.62 3.89 5.99
N ALA A 211 37.33 3.65 5.71
CA ALA A 211 36.40 4.68 5.26
C ALA A 211 36.18 5.78 6.31
N LEU A 212 35.95 5.40 7.57
CA LEU A 212 35.77 6.36 8.67
C LEU A 212 37.04 7.17 8.93
N ASP A 213 38.21 6.53 8.92
CA ASP A 213 39.51 7.19 9.11
C ASP A 213 39.82 8.20 7.98
N ALA A 214 39.33 7.93 6.77
CA ALA A 214 39.41 8.82 5.61
C ALA A 214 38.42 10.00 5.64
N GLY A 215 37.44 9.99 6.57
CA GLY A 215 36.52 11.09 6.79
C GLY A 215 35.05 10.83 6.45
N ALA A 216 34.67 9.58 6.14
CA ALA A 216 33.26 9.25 5.89
C ALA A 216 32.39 9.58 7.13
N ASP A 217 31.21 10.16 6.91
CA ASP A 217 30.25 10.45 7.98
C ASP A 217 29.67 9.16 8.59
N ARG A 218 29.53 8.11 7.76
CA ARG A 218 29.02 6.81 8.18
C ARG A 218 29.39 5.67 7.25
N ILE A 219 29.12 4.46 7.73
CA ILE A 219 29.35 3.19 7.06
C ILE A 219 28.06 2.37 7.00
N CYS A 220 27.92 1.48 6.02
CA CYS A 220 26.71 0.67 5.87
C CYS A 220 27.05 -0.82 5.72
N PHE A 221 26.39 -1.63 6.55
CA PHE A 221 26.30 -3.07 6.36
C PHE A 221 25.25 -3.38 5.28
N ALA A 222 25.62 -4.13 4.24
CA ALA A 222 24.70 -4.53 3.18
C ALA A 222 24.50 -6.05 3.08
N ASP A 223 23.25 -6.50 3.15
CA ASP A 223 22.82 -7.83 2.73
C ASP A 223 22.26 -7.79 1.30
N THR A 224 23.17 -7.63 0.34
CA THR A 224 22.88 -7.40 -1.09
C THR A 224 21.99 -8.48 -1.72
N VAL A 225 21.99 -9.71 -1.20
CA VAL A 225 21.23 -10.83 -1.77
C VAL A 225 20.14 -11.34 -0.83
N GLY A 226 19.86 -10.64 0.28
CA GLY A 226 18.80 -11.03 1.23
C GLY A 226 19.03 -12.43 1.83
N HIS A 227 20.29 -12.82 2.01
CA HIS A 227 20.68 -14.19 2.37
C HIS A 227 20.88 -14.40 3.87
N THR A 228 21.20 -13.34 4.62
CA THR A 228 21.65 -13.51 6.00
C THR A 228 20.49 -13.71 6.97
N GLY A 229 20.79 -14.34 8.10
CA GLY A 229 19.90 -14.40 9.26
C GLY A 229 20.21 -13.31 10.27
N PRO A 230 19.28 -13.05 11.21
CA PRO A 230 19.39 -11.95 12.16
C PRO A 230 20.59 -12.06 13.10
N GLU A 231 21.04 -13.27 13.44
CA GLU A 231 22.20 -13.47 14.33
C GLU A 231 23.49 -12.99 13.69
N ARG A 232 23.68 -13.28 12.40
CA ARG A 232 24.87 -12.81 11.66
C ARG A 232 24.80 -11.32 11.37
N THR A 233 23.60 -10.79 11.09
CA THR A 233 23.41 -9.34 10.96
C THR A 233 23.80 -8.62 12.23
N ALA A 234 23.32 -9.10 13.38
CA ALA A 234 23.62 -8.49 14.67
C ALA A 234 25.12 -8.55 15.01
N ASP A 235 25.78 -9.70 14.77
CA ASP A 235 27.23 -9.85 15.00
C ASP A 235 28.04 -8.88 14.13
N ALA A 236 27.70 -8.77 12.84
CA ALA A 236 28.40 -7.88 11.93
C ALA A 236 28.18 -6.41 12.28
N VAL A 237 26.94 -6.00 12.49
CA VAL A 237 26.59 -4.60 12.79
C VAL A 237 27.13 -4.16 14.14
N ALA A 238 27.18 -5.04 15.15
CA ALA A 238 27.76 -4.70 16.44
C ALA A 238 29.25 -4.34 16.32
N ARG A 239 30.03 -5.10 15.54
CA ARG A 239 31.44 -4.78 15.29
C ARG A 239 31.61 -3.45 14.55
N LEU A 240 30.75 -3.17 13.58
CA LEU A 240 30.80 -1.91 12.84
C LEU A 240 30.38 -0.70 13.69
N ALA A 241 29.39 -0.88 14.56
CA ALA A 241 28.94 0.16 15.49
C ALA A 241 30.00 0.55 16.53
N ASP A 242 30.91 -0.35 16.87
CA ASP A 242 32.08 -0.05 17.73
C ASP A 242 33.09 0.90 17.03
N LEU A 243 33.06 1.00 15.70
CA LEU A 243 33.90 1.91 14.92
C LEU A 243 33.27 3.31 14.79
N GLY A 244 31.98 3.39 14.54
CA GLY A 244 31.28 4.65 14.28
C GLY A 244 29.81 4.49 13.85
N PRO A 245 29.16 5.57 13.39
CA PRO A 245 27.77 5.54 12.91
C PRO A 245 27.57 4.53 11.78
N VAL A 246 26.57 3.67 11.92
CA VAL A 246 26.35 2.55 11.00
C VAL A 246 24.90 2.46 10.52
N SER A 247 24.74 2.30 9.21
CA SER A 247 23.48 1.97 8.54
C SER A 247 23.34 0.48 8.27
N ALA A 248 22.11 0.04 8.07
CA ALA A 248 21.79 -1.28 7.55
C ALA A 248 20.99 -1.20 6.25
N HIS A 249 21.42 -1.96 5.25
CA HIS A 249 20.73 -2.12 3.98
C HIS A 249 20.45 -3.60 3.73
N THR A 250 19.19 -4.01 3.74
CA THR A 250 18.79 -5.42 3.70
C THR A 250 17.78 -5.69 2.60
N HIS A 251 18.08 -6.68 1.75
CA HIS A 251 17.13 -7.23 0.79
C HIS A 251 16.24 -8.32 1.39
N ASP A 252 15.15 -8.65 0.70
CA ASP A 252 14.09 -9.53 1.21
C ASP A 252 13.97 -10.90 0.50
N ASP A 253 15.04 -11.38 -0.14
CA ASP A 253 15.03 -12.66 -0.88
C ASP A 253 14.58 -13.89 -0.06
N LEU A 254 14.73 -13.85 1.28
CA LEU A 254 14.25 -14.90 2.20
C LEU A 254 13.04 -14.49 3.05
N GLY A 255 12.47 -13.30 2.85
CA GLY A 255 11.41 -12.75 3.71
C GLY A 255 11.91 -12.34 5.10
N LEU A 256 13.20 -12.02 5.23
CA LEU A 256 13.87 -11.66 6.49
C LEU A 256 14.32 -10.20 6.56
N GLY A 257 14.03 -9.36 5.55
CA GLY A 257 14.50 -7.99 5.45
C GLY A 257 14.18 -7.16 6.70
N VAL A 258 12.90 -7.10 7.10
CA VAL A 258 12.48 -6.36 8.31
C VAL A 258 13.12 -6.94 9.57
N THR A 259 13.21 -8.27 9.69
CA THR A 259 13.81 -8.91 10.86
C THR A 259 15.30 -8.58 10.97
N ASN A 260 16.02 -8.57 9.85
CA ASN A 260 17.44 -8.22 9.78
C ASN A 260 17.66 -6.73 10.05
N ALA A 261 16.81 -5.84 9.53
CA ALA A 261 16.86 -4.41 9.84
C ALA A 261 16.70 -4.14 11.35
N LEU A 262 15.70 -4.77 11.99
CA LEU A 262 15.49 -4.63 13.44
C LEU A 262 16.65 -5.25 14.24
N ALA A 263 17.22 -6.37 13.78
CA ALA A 263 18.41 -6.95 14.41
C ALA A 263 19.63 -6.03 14.30
N ALA A 264 19.80 -5.32 13.18
CA ALA A 264 20.85 -4.32 13.01
C ALA A 264 20.67 -3.12 13.95
N VAL A 265 19.45 -2.58 14.06
CA VAL A 265 19.15 -1.48 14.99
C VAL A 265 19.41 -1.92 16.44
N ALA A 266 18.99 -3.12 16.81
CA ALA A 266 19.29 -3.69 18.13
C ALA A 266 20.81 -3.80 18.39
N ALA A 267 21.59 -4.11 17.36
CA ALA A 267 23.03 -4.31 17.45
C ALA A 267 23.86 -3.02 17.45
N GLY A 268 23.31 -1.88 17.00
CA GLY A 268 24.16 -0.70 16.83
C GLY A 268 23.67 0.31 15.81
N ALA A 269 22.97 -0.14 14.77
CA ALA A 269 22.58 0.75 13.69
C ALA A 269 21.63 1.87 14.15
N ASP A 270 21.87 3.06 13.59
CA ASP A 270 21.08 4.26 13.81
C ASP A 270 20.38 4.73 12.52
N MET A 271 20.57 4.01 11.41
CA MET A 271 19.90 4.26 10.15
C MET A 271 19.58 2.95 9.42
N VAL A 272 18.44 2.90 8.74
CA VAL A 272 18.05 1.77 7.88
C VAL A 272 17.71 2.29 6.49
N HIS A 273 18.30 1.66 5.46
CA HIS A 273 17.97 1.92 4.07
C HIS A 273 16.75 1.08 3.71
N CYS A 274 15.69 1.76 3.28
CA CYS A 274 14.42 1.14 2.95
C CYS A 274 13.95 1.61 1.56
N THR A 275 12.94 0.93 1.06
CA THR A 275 12.13 1.45 -0.05
C THR A 275 10.65 1.39 0.30
N VAL A 276 9.88 2.33 -0.23
CA VAL A 276 8.43 2.32 -0.15
C VAL A 276 7.93 1.06 -0.85
N ASN A 277 7.00 0.35 -0.20
CA ASN A 277 6.42 -0.90 -0.67
C ASN A 277 7.42 -2.07 -0.81
N GLY A 278 8.66 -1.91 -0.33
CA GLY A 278 9.72 -2.91 -0.50
C GLY A 278 10.19 -3.06 -1.95
N LEU A 279 10.05 -2.03 -2.79
CA LEU A 279 10.56 -2.05 -4.16
C LEU A 279 12.07 -2.28 -4.24
N GLY A 280 12.52 -2.99 -5.27
CA GLY A 280 13.93 -3.19 -5.55
C GLY A 280 14.17 -4.37 -6.47
N GLU A 281 15.44 -4.75 -6.63
CA GLU A 281 15.80 -5.94 -7.40
C GLU A 281 15.22 -7.22 -6.77
N ARG A 282 14.84 -8.18 -7.63
CA ARG A 282 14.40 -9.54 -7.24
C ARG A 282 13.18 -9.53 -6.30
N ALA A 283 13.37 -9.83 -5.02
CA ALA A 283 12.35 -9.80 -3.98
C ALA A 283 12.22 -8.42 -3.31
N GLY A 284 13.10 -7.47 -3.67
CA GLY A 284 13.05 -6.10 -3.20
C GLY A 284 13.96 -5.82 -2.02
N ASN A 285 13.81 -4.60 -1.50
CA ASN A 285 14.44 -4.13 -0.27
C ASN A 285 13.50 -4.31 0.92
N VAL A 286 14.02 -4.11 2.12
CA VAL A 286 13.19 -3.93 3.29
C VAL A 286 12.22 -2.75 3.10
N SER A 287 10.98 -2.98 3.51
CA SER A 287 9.87 -2.05 3.33
C SER A 287 9.90 -0.93 4.38
N LEU A 288 9.89 0.32 3.90
CA LEU A 288 9.97 1.53 4.71
C LEU A 288 8.82 1.62 5.73
N GLU A 289 7.60 1.39 5.28
CA GLU A 289 6.40 1.46 6.10
C GLU A 289 6.36 0.36 7.18
N GLU A 290 6.90 -0.82 6.88
CA GLU A 290 6.95 -1.94 7.83
C GLU A 290 7.97 -1.69 8.95
N VAL A 291 9.14 -1.13 8.61
CA VAL A 291 10.17 -0.78 9.60
C VAL A 291 9.69 0.36 10.50
N ALA A 292 9.12 1.42 9.92
CA ALA A 292 8.63 2.57 10.69
C ALA A 292 7.56 2.16 11.71
N ILE A 293 6.58 1.36 11.29
CA ILE A 293 5.52 0.87 12.18
C ILE A 293 6.05 -0.11 13.21
N ALA A 294 6.99 -1.00 12.86
CA ALA A 294 7.58 -1.91 13.83
C ALA A 294 8.35 -1.15 14.93
N LEU A 295 9.15 -0.14 14.54
CA LEU A 295 9.90 0.70 15.47
C LEU A 295 8.97 1.50 16.40
N SER A 296 7.97 2.17 15.85
CA SER A 296 7.01 2.94 16.64
C SER A 296 6.15 2.04 17.54
N HIS A 297 5.52 1.01 16.98
CA HIS A 297 4.53 0.22 17.69
C HIS A 297 5.14 -0.74 18.74
N VAL A 298 6.29 -1.35 18.41
CA VAL A 298 6.90 -2.37 19.28
C VAL A 298 7.95 -1.78 20.20
N TYR A 299 8.68 -0.75 19.77
CA TYR A 299 9.84 -0.21 20.48
C TYR A 299 9.69 1.24 20.95
N ASP A 300 8.58 1.91 20.64
CA ASP A 300 8.34 3.32 20.99
C ASP A 300 9.45 4.24 20.44
N VAL A 301 9.91 3.92 19.23
CA VAL A 301 10.91 4.69 18.46
C VAL A 301 10.21 5.32 17.26
N GLU A 302 10.06 6.64 17.29
CA GLU A 302 9.48 7.42 16.20
C GLU A 302 10.53 7.70 15.13
N THR A 303 10.20 7.39 13.87
CA THR A 303 11.12 7.58 12.73
C THR A 303 10.53 8.43 11.60
N LEU A 304 9.21 8.44 11.44
CA LEU A 304 8.48 9.09 10.34
C LEU A 304 7.11 9.60 10.82
N GLU A 305 6.52 10.48 10.03
CA GLU A 305 5.11 10.87 10.13
C GLU A 305 4.23 9.72 9.60
N LEU A 306 3.82 8.83 10.50
CA LEU A 306 3.17 7.56 10.14
C LEU A 306 1.87 7.74 9.35
N GLU A 307 1.13 8.82 9.61
CA GLU A 307 -0.13 9.15 8.93
C GLU A 307 0.05 9.39 7.42
N GLU A 308 1.27 9.67 6.93
CA GLU A 308 1.54 9.88 5.50
C GLU A 308 1.87 8.56 4.75
N LEU A 309 2.05 7.44 5.47
CA LEU A 309 2.59 6.20 4.89
C LEU A 309 1.67 5.57 3.84
N TYR A 310 0.35 5.55 4.08
CA TYR A 310 -0.57 4.94 3.11
C TYR A 310 -0.59 5.72 1.80
N ASP A 311 -0.67 7.06 1.86
CA ASP A 311 -0.67 7.91 0.67
C ASP A 311 0.65 7.80 -0.09
N LEU A 312 1.79 7.79 0.62
CA LEU A 312 3.10 7.56 0.02
C LEU A 312 3.15 6.21 -0.71
N ALA A 313 2.66 5.14 -0.09
CA ALA A 313 2.58 3.81 -0.69
C ALA A 313 1.70 3.78 -1.95
N GLN A 314 0.55 4.46 -1.94
CA GLN A 314 -0.35 4.57 -3.09
C GLN A 314 0.28 5.39 -4.24
N ILE A 315 0.96 6.50 -3.95
CA ILE A 315 1.68 7.30 -4.94
C ILE A 315 2.72 6.43 -5.65
N VAL A 316 3.56 5.74 -4.88
CA VAL A 316 4.61 4.86 -5.44
C VAL A 316 4.00 3.72 -6.26
N SER A 317 2.94 3.06 -5.78
CA SER A 317 2.26 2.00 -6.54
C SER A 317 1.68 2.51 -7.86
N ARG A 318 1.03 3.67 -7.85
CA ARG A 318 0.45 4.32 -9.04
C ARG A 318 1.52 4.69 -10.06
N VAL A 319 2.58 5.36 -9.60
CA VAL A 319 3.65 5.88 -10.46
C VAL A 319 4.48 4.75 -11.06
N THR A 320 4.82 3.74 -10.26
CA THR A 320 5.64 2.60 -10.71
C THR A 320 4.83 1.55 -11.49
N GLY A 321 3.50 1.57 -11.35
CA GLY A 321 2.61 0.54 -11.87
C GLY A 321 2.69 -0.81 -11.13
N VAL A 322 3.53 -0.91 -10.11
CA VAL A 322 3.67 -2.14 -9.30
C VAL A 322 2.50 -2.21 -8.33
N GLN A 323 1.64 -3.21 -8.54
CA GLN A 323 0.45 -3.42 -7.73
C GLN A 323 0.81 -3.94 -6.33
N LEU A 324 0.19 -3.35 -5.32
CA LEU A 324 0.32 -3.79 -3.95
C LEU A 324 -0.46 -5.09 -3.72
N PRO A 325 0.15 -6.13 -3.11
CA PRO A 325 -0.60 -7.28 -2.64
C PRO A 325 -1.69 -6.82 -1.66
N PRO A 326 -2.94 -7.28 -1.80
CA PRO A 326 -4.01 -6.90 -0.87
C PRO A 326 -3.65 -7.22 0.59
N ASN A 327 -2.89 -8.27 0.83
CA ASN A 327 -2.45 -8.69 2.16
C ASN A 327 -1.05 -8.22 2.56
N LYS A 328 -0.47 -7.21 1.87
CA LYS A 328 0.80 -6.59 2.27
C LYS A 328 0.66 -5.99 3.67
N ALA A 329 1.65 -6.21 4.53
CA ALA A 329 1.61 -5.67 5.88
C ALA A 329 1.60 -4.13 5.84
N VAL A 330 0.96 -3.54 6.85
CA VAL A 330 0.78 -2.08 7.02
C VAL A 330 -0.12 -1.43 5.97
N ILE A 331 0.19 -1.53 4.68
CA ILE A 331 -0.45 -0.73 3.62
C ILE A 331 -1.34 -1.53 2.65
N GLY A 332 -1.42 -2.86 2.79
CA GLY A 332 -2.23 -3.70 1.92
C GLY A 332 -3.73 -3.49 2.16
N GLU A 333 -4.55 -3.57 1.09
CA GLU A 333 -6.01 -3.36 1.14
C GLU A 333 -6.70 -4.13 2.29
N ASN A 334 -6.28 -5.35 2.57
CA ASN A 334 -6.86 -6.24 3.58
C ASN A 334 -6.30 -6.02 5.00
N ALA A 335 -5.28 -5.18 5.20
CA ALA A 335 -4.65 -4.97 6.50
C ALA A 335 -5.63 -4.43 7.56
N PHE A 336 -6.62 -3.64 7.13
CA PHE A 336 -7.68 -3.08 7.98
C PHE A 336 -9.09 -3.34 7.42
N THR A 337 -9.22 -4.41 6.64
CA THR A 337 -10.50 -4.82 6.08
C THR A 337 -10.94 -6.13 6.72
N HIS A 338 -12.11 -6.11 7.37
CA HIS A 338 -12.65 -7.30 8.03
C HIS A 338 -13.83 -7.85 7.24
N GLU A 339 -13.77 -9.11 6.80
CA GLU A 339 -14.94 -9.80 6.26
C GLU A 339 -15.94 -10.02 7.40
N SER A 340 -17.18 -9.57 7.21
CA SER A 340 -18.10 -9.53 8.34
C SER A 340 -18.45 -10.90 8.91
N GLY A 341 -18.50 -11.01 10.24
CA GLY A 341 -18.55 -12.28 10.97
C GLY A 341 -18.12 -12.13 12.43
N ILE A 342 -17.54 -13.17 13.05
CA ILE A 342 -17.09 -13.13 14.45
C ILE A 342 -16.03 -12.05 14.73
N HIS A 343 -15.25 -11.64 13.71
CA HIS A 343 -14.22 -10.61 13.85
C HIS A 343 -14.82 -9.20 13.85
N THR A 344 -15.86 -8.94 13.05
CA THR A 344 -16.60 -7.66 13.07
C THR A 344 -17.39 -7.50 14.36
N ASP A 345 -18.02 -8.56 14.88
CA ASP A 345 -18.70 -8.50 16.19
C ASP A 345 -17.73 -8.20 17.36
N GLY A 346 -16.47 -8.65 17.25
CA GLY A 346 -15.43 -8.31 18.23
C GLY A 346 -14.88 -6.90 18.05
N THR A 347 -14.61 -6.47 16.81
CA THR A 347 -14.12 -5.12 16.48
C THR A 347 -15.15 -4.06 16.90
N LEU A 348 -16.45 -4.26 16.58
CA LEU A 348 -17.54 -3.37 17.03
C LEU A 348 -17.68 -3.24 18.55
N LYS A 349 -17.10 -4.18 19.33
CA LYS A 349 -17.10 -4.15 20.80
C LYS A 349 -15.84 -3.55 21.38
N ASP A 350 -14.71 -3.78 20.73
CA ASP A 350 -13.39 -3.27 21.07
C ASP A 350 -12.52 -3.34 19.82
N ASP A 351 -12.24 -2.18 19.21
CA ASP A 351 -11.48 -2.08 17.96
C ASP A 351 -10.08 -2.72 18.06
N LYS A 352 -9.53 -2.84 19.28
CA LYS A 352 -8.22 -3.44 19.56
C LYS A 352 -8.22 -4.97 19.58
N MET A 353 -9.40 -5.60 19.48
CA MET A 353 -9.52 -7.05 19.65
C MET A 353 -8.83 -7.82 18.51
N TYR A 354 -8.80 -7.24 17.31
CA TYR A 354 -8.23 -7.86 16.11
C TYR A 354 -7.27 -6.96 15.32
N GLU A 355 -7.10 -5.70 15.73
CA GLU A 355 -6.19 -4.77 15.08
C GLU A 355 -5.00 -4.48 16.01
N PRO A 356 -3.74 -4.64 15.56
CA PRO A 356 -2.57 -4.32 16.37
C PRO A 356 -2.50 -2.81 16.68
N TYR A 357 -2.93 -1.97 15.75
CA TYR A 357 -3.03 -0.52 15.86
C TYR A 357 -4.16 -0.02 14.97
N ALA A 358 -4.60 1.22 15.20
CA ALA A 358 -5.73 1.81 14.47
C ALA A 358 -5.30 2.15 13.02
N PRO A 359 -6.18 2.03 12.01
CA PRO A 359 -5.83 2.32 10.62
C PRO A 359 -5.41 3.79 10.43
N GLU A 360 -5.93 4.71 11.26
CA GLU A 360 -5.61 6.13 11.19
C GLU A 360 -4.13 6.38 11.49
N THR A 361 -3.46 5.49 12.24
CA THR A 361 -2.02 5.55 12.49
C THR A 361 -1.20 5.57 11.20
N VAL A 362 -1.72 4.99 10.11
CA VAL A 362 -1.03 4.95 8.81
C VAL A 362 -1.71 5.82 7.75
N GLY A 363 -2.65 6.68 8.14
CA GLY A 363 -3.42 7.51 7.20
C GLY A 363 -4.54 6.76 6.49
N ARG A 364 -5.14 5.77 7.15
CA ARG A 364 -6.19 4.94 6.55
C ARG A 364 -7.44 4.85 7.40
N GLU A 365 -8.52 4.43 6.77
CA GLU A 365 -9.81 4.14 7.41
C GLU A 365 -10.11 2.63 7.36
N ARG A 366 -10.81 2.16 8.40
CA ARG A 366 -11.35 0.79 8.46
C ARG A 366 -12.34 0.59 7.31
N ARG A 367 -12.33 -0.60 6.71
CA ARG A 367 -13.37 -1.01 5.75
C ARG A 367 -14.00 -2.33 6.16
N LEU A 368 -15.30 -2.46 5.93
CA LEU A 368 -16.00 -3.73 6.11
C LEU A 368 -16.11 -4.42 4.74
N ALA A 369 -15.54 -5.60 4.62
CA ALA A 369 -15.72 -6.39 3.40
C ALA A 369 -16.98 -7.24 3.50
N LEU A 370 -17.78 -7.18 2.44
CA LEU A 370 -18.90 -8.07 2.22
C LEU A 370 -18.43 -9.36 1.55
N GLY A 371 -18.97 -10.48 2.00
CA GLY A 371 -18.58 -11.80 1.54
C GLY A 371 -19.51 -12.88 2.05
N LYS A 372 -19.23 -14.14 1.72
CA LYS A 372 -20.08 -15.29 2.07
C LYS A 372 -20.29 -15.49 3.57
N HIS A 373 -19.43 -14.88 4.40
CA HIS A 373 -19.54 -14.93 5.86
C HIS A 373 -20.34 -13.77 6.45
N THR A 374 -20.78 -12.84 5.60
CA THR A 374 -21.45 -11.62 6.02
C THR A 374 -22.80 -11.91 6.65
N GLY A 375 -22.84 -11.78 7.97
CA GLY A 375 -24.09 -11.85 8.72
C GLY A 375 -24.89 -10.56 8.60
N ARG A 376 -26.14 -10.59 9.06
CA ARG A 376 -27.07 -9.44 9.05
C ARG A 376 -26.47 -8.16 9.63
N ALA A 377 -25.68 -8.27 10.70
CA ALA A 377 -25.03 -7.10 11.32
C ALA A 377 -24.00 -6.42 10.39
N GLY A 378 -23.28 -7.19 9.57
CA GLY A 378 -22.33 -6.65 8.60
C GLY A 378 -23.05 -5.97 7.43
N VAL A 379 -24.13 -6.57 6.94
CA VAL A 379 -25.02 -5.95 5.93
C VAL A 379 -25.59 -4.64 6.46
N ALA A 380 -26.18 -4.65 7.66
CA ALA A 380 -26.77 -3.45 8.26
C ALA A 380 -25.76 -2.31 8.42
N ALA A 381 -24.57 -2.61 8.95
CA ALA A 381 -23.51 -1.61 9.12
C ALA A 381 -23.04 -1.02 7.78
N THR A 382 -22.92 -1.85 6.74
CA THR A 382 -22.49 -1.39 5.41
C THR A 382 -23.59 -0.57 4.72
N LEU A 383 -24.87 -0.97 4.87
CA LEU A 383 -25.99 -0.16 4.37
C LEU A 383 -26.05 1.21 5.06
N GLU A 384 -25.82 1.27 6.37
CA GLU A 384 -25.77 2.52 7.14
C GLU A 384 -24.61 3.42 6.70
N GLU A 385 -23.42 2.87 6.43
CA GLU A 385 -22.27 3.58 5.87
C GLU A 385 -22.59 4.25 4.51
N HIS A 386 -23.42 3.58 3.70
CA HIS A 386 -23.89 4.08 2.41
C HIS A 386 -25.22 4.86 2.48
N GLY A 387 -25.75 5.11 3.67
CA GLY A 387 -26.98 5.87 3.89
C GLY A 387 -28.26 5.19 3.38
N VAL A 388 -28.27 3.86 3.27
CA VAL A 388 -29.43 3.06 2.86
C VAL A 388 -30.18 2.59 4.09
N GLU A 389 -31.45 3.00 4.20
CA GLU A 389 -32.36 2.49 5.24
C GLU A 389 -33.00 1.19 4.78
N ALA A 390 -32.96 0.16 5.63
CA ALA A 390 -33.63 -1.12 5.43
C ALA A 390 -34.12 -1.66 6.78
N ASP A 391 -35.28 -2.29 6.82
CA ASP A 391 -35.82 -2.91 8.02
C ASP A 391 -35.21 -4.31 8.29
N ASP A 392 -35.53 -4.90 9.45
CA ASP A 392 -34.95 -6.19 9.87
C ASP A 392 -35.24 -7.35 8.91
N ASP A 393 -36.40 -7.33 8.23
CA ASP A 393 -36.80 -8.37 7.28
C ASP A 393 -36.09 -8.14 5.93
N GLU A 394 -35.97 -6.89 5.49
CA GLU A 394 -35.20 -6.50 4.29
C GLU A 394 -33.70 -6.81 4.47
N ILE A 395 -33.10 -6.44 5.61
CA ILE A 395 -31.70 -6.77 5.94
C ILE A 395 -31.49 -8.29 5.92
N ALA A 396 -32.46 -9.08 6.39
CA ALA A 396 -32.36 -10.53 6.37
C ALA A 396 -32.36 -11.09 4.94
N GLU A 397 -33.19 -10.56 4.05
CA GLU A 397 -33.24 -10.97 2.65
C GLU A 397 -32.00 -10.50 1.86
N ILE A 398 -31.53 -9.26 2.08
CA ILE A 398 -30.29 -8.73 1.49
C ILE A 398 -29.10 -9.60 1.88
N ALA A 399 -28.98 -9.97 3.17
CA ALA A 399 -27.92 -10.84 3.64
C ALA A 399 -27.95 -12.24 3.01
N GLU A 400 -29.14 -12.80 2.77
CA GLU A 400 -29.28 -14.09 2.07
C GLU A 400 -28.80 -13.97 0.62
N ARG A 401 -29.24 -12.95 -0.12
CA ARG A 401 -28.83 -12.72 -1.51
C ARG A 401 -27.33 -12.41 -1.66
N VAL A 402 -26.75 -11.64 -0.73
CA VAL A 402 -25.30 -11.39 -0.65
C VAL A 402 -24.54 -12.70 -0.40
N THR A 403 -25.04 -13.56 0.48
CA THR A 403 -24.46 -14.89 0.72
C THR A 403 -24.51 -15.75 -0.53
N GLU A 404 -25.63 -15.76 -1.25
CA GLU A 404 -25.76 -16.50 -2.51
C GLU A 404 -24.81 -16.01 -3.60
N LEU A 405 -24.54 -14.70 -3.68
CA LEU A 405 -23.55 -14.13 -4.59
C LEU A 405 -22.14 -14.59 -4.22
N GLY A 406 -21.80 -14.57 -2.93
CA GLY A 406 -20.53 -15.08 -2.41
C GLY A 406 -20.33 -16.58 -2.65
N ASP A 407 -21.38 -17.39 -2.49
CA ASP A 407 -21.37 -18.85 -2.71
C ASP A 407 -21.08 -19.23 -4.17
N ARG A 408 -21.33 -18.33 -5.12
CA ARG A 408 -20.97 -18.50 -6.53
C ARG A 408 -19.49 -18.20 -6.81
N GLY A 409 -18.69 -17.98 -5.77
CA GLY A 409 -17.25 -17.71 -5.85
C GLY A 409 -16.91 -16.30 -6.32
N ARG A 410 -17.85 -15.34 -6.20
CA ARG A 410 -17.64 -13.94 -6.56
C ARG A 410 -17.26 -13.14 -5.31
N ARG A 411 -16.34 -12.18 -5.46
CA ARG A 411 -16.16 -11.09 -4.47
C ARG A 411 -17.45 -10.28 -4.51
N VAL A 412 -18.09 -10.09 -3.35
CA VAL A 412 -19.25 -9.19 -3.25
C VAL A 412 -18.69 -7.80 -2.99
N THR A 413 -19.02 -6.87 -3.86
CA THR A 413 -18.66 -5.45 -3.73
C THR A 413 -19.77 -4.67 -3.04
N ASP A 414 -19.47 -3.48 -2.53
CA ASP A 414 -20.48 -2.55 -2.00
C ASP A 414 -21.52 -2.24 -3.08
N ALA A 415 -21.08 -2.10 -4.32
CA ALA A 415 -21.92 -2.02 -5.50
C ALA A 415 -22.93 -3.17 -5.64
N ASP A 416 -22.48 -4.42 -5.46
CA ASP A 416 -23.37 -5.59 -5.50
C ASP A 416 -24.37 -5.57 -4.33
N LEU A 417 -23.95 -5.12 -3.14
CA LEU A 417 -24.83 -4.96 -1.99
C LEU A 417 -25.91 -3.91 -2.26
N LEU A 418 -25.52 -2.74 -2.75
CA LEU A 418 -26.46 -1.64 -3.04
C LEU A 418 -27.47 -2.05 -4.11
N ALA A 419 -27.04 -2.81 -5.13
CA ALA A 419 -27.95 -3.35 -6.13
C ALA A 419 -28.94 -4.37 -5.54
N VAL A 420 -28.45 -5.27 -4.68
CA VAL A 420 -29.31 -6.23 -3.97
C VAL A 420 -30.27 -5.51 -3.01
N ALA A 421 -29.79 -4.48 -2.31
CA ALA A 421 -30.59 -3.69 -1.40
C ALA A 421 -31.73 -3.00 -2.14
N GLU A 422 -31.43 -2.36 -3.27
CA GLU A 422 -32.43 -1.72 -4.14
C GLU A 422 -33.49 -2.71 -4.64
N ASP A 423 -33.08 -3.92 -5.04
CA ASP A 423 -34.01 -4.98 -5.46
C ASP A 423 -34.91 -5.49 -4.31
N VAL A 424 -34.44 -5.44 -3.06
CA VAL A 424 -35.14 -5.98 -1.88
C VAL A 424 -36.01 -4.94 -1.21
N THR A 425 -35.52 -3.72 -1.02
CA THR A 425 -36.29 -2.61 -0.45
C THR A 425 -37.41 -2.16 -1.39
N GLY A 426 -37.44 -2.70 -2.61
CA GLY A 426 -38.64 -2.69 -3.45
C GLY A 426 -39.13 -1.28 -3.72
N GLU A 427 -38.18 -0.37 -3.95
CA GLU A 427 -38.49 0.99 -4.27
C GLU A 427 -39.02 1.05 -5.73
N ASP A 428 -40.32 0.73 -5.90
CA ASP A 428 -41.18 1.33 -6.94
C ASP A 428 -41.18 2.85 -6.68
N ARG A 429 -40.05 3.52 -6.95
CA ARG A 429 -39.95 4.97 -6.87
C ARG A 429 -40.72 5.53 -8.04
N ASP A 430 -41.48 6.58 -7.79
CA ASP A 430 -41.92 7.49 -8.85
C ASP A 430 -40.66 8.16 -9.43
N ARG A 431 -40.01 7.50 -10.40
CA ARG A 431 -38.81 8.00 -11.06
C ARG A 431 -39.07 9.40 -11.62
N VAL A 432 -38.24 10.35 -11.20
CA VAL A 432 -38.21 11.70 -11.74
C VAL A 432 -37.48 11.70 -13.08
N VAL A 433 -36.47 10.84 -13.23
CA VAL A 433 -35.69 10.69 -14.45
C VAL A 433 -35.47 9.20 -14.75
N ASP A 434 -35.74 8.79 -15.98
CA ASP A 434 -35.45 7.43 -16.45
C ASP A 434 -34.73 7.43 -17.81
N LEU A 435 -33.77 6.52 -17.99
CA LEU A 435 -33.03 6.38 -19.25
C LEU A 435 -33.72 5.38 -20.17
N LEU A 436 -34.46 5.88 -21.15
CA LEU A 436 -35.19 5.05 -22.11
C LEU A 436 -34.30 4.50 -23.22
N ASP A 437 -33.33 5.29 -23.69
CA ASP A 437 -32.45 4.89 -24.78
C ASP A 437 -31.10 5.62 -24.74
N LEU A 438 -30.05 4.95 -25.19
CA LEU A 438 -28.69 5.48 -25.28
C LEU A 438 -28.01 4.90 -26.52
N THR A 439 -27.51 5.78 -27.37
CA THR A 439 -26.59 5.43 -28.46
C THR A 439 -25.36 6.31 -28.37
N ALA A 440 -24.18 5.69 -28.19
CA ALA A 440 -22.90 6.37 -28.18
C ALA A 440 -22.01 5.86 -29.32
N THR A 441 -21.18 6.74 -29.88
CA THR A 441 -20.25 6.38 -30.95
C THR A 441 -18.88 7.00 -30.70
N SER A 442 -17.84 6.18 -30.82
CA SER A 442 -16.43 6.57 -30.67
C SER A 442 -15.56 5.87 -31.74
N GLY A 443 -14.32 6.33 -31.95
CA GLY A 443 -13.34 5.65 -32.81
C GLY A 443 -12.96 6.34 -34.13
N GLY A 444 -13.31 7.61 -34.37
CA GLY A 444 -12.80 8.36 -35.54
C GLY A 444 -13.20 9.84 -35.67
N ALA A 445 -14.41 10.22 -35.26
CA ALA A 445 -14.86 11.61 -35.13
C ALA A 445 -14.87 12.04 -33.66
N VAL A 446 -15.27 13.30 -33.38
CA VAL A 446 -15.55 13.75 -32.00
C VAL A 446 -16.58 12.80 -31.38
N PRO A 447 -16.27 12.12 -30.26
CA PRO A 447 -17.20 11.23 -29.58
C PRO A 447 -18.55 11.91 -29.37
N THR A 448 -19.62 11.22 -29.74
CA THR A 448 -20.97 11.76 -29.75
C THR A 448 -21.92 10.73 -29.17
N ALA A 449 -22.90 11.18 -28.40
CA ALA A 449 -23.97 10.35 -27.89
C ALA A 449 -25.33 11.02 -28.09
N SER A 450 -26.36 10.20 -28.27
CA SER A 450 -27.77 10.60 -28.24
C SER A 450 -28.47 9.79 -27.16
N ILE A 451 -29.31 10.46 -26.37
CA ILE A 451 -30.10 9.82 -25.33
C ILE A 451 -31.57 10.12 -25.51
N ARG A 452 -32.39 9.29 -24.89
CA ARG A 452 -33.80 9.58 -24.61
C ARG A 452 -34.06 9.35 -23.14
N LEU A 453 -34.49 10.40 -22.44
CA LEU A 453 -34.87 10.35 -21.04
C LEU A 453 -36.39 10.51 -20.92
N GLU A 454 -37.00 9.84 -19.95
CA GLU A 454 -38.30 10.26 -19.42
C GLU A 454 -38.03 11.15 -18.20
N VAL A 455 -38.60 12.37 -18.18
CA VAL A 455 -38.43 13.31 -17.08
C VAL A 455 -39.80 13.78 -16.62
N ASP A 456 -40.20 13.47 -15.38
CA ASP A 456 -41.56 13.70 -14.87
C ASP A 456 -42.68 13.12 -15.79
N GLY A 457 -42.42 11.99 -16.45
CA GLY A 457 -43.36 11.40 -17.42
C GLY A 457 -43.38 12.05 -18.80
N GLU A 458 -42.48 13.00 -19.10
CA GLU A 458 -42.31 13.58 -20.43
C GLU A 458 -41.01 13.06 -21.10
N GLU A 459 -41.11 12.52 -22.31
CA GLU A 459 -39.93 12.12 -23.09
C GLU A 459 -39.12 13.33 -23.57
N ARG A 460 -37.82 13.30 -23.35
CA ARG A 460 -36.84 14.28 -23.84
C ARG A 460 -35.72 13.58 -24.60
N VAL A 461 -35.32 14.18 -25.70
CA VAL A 461 -34.23 13.70 -26.55
C VAL A 461 -33.17 14.78 -26.62
N ALA A 462 -31.92 14.40 -26.39
CA ALA A 462 -30.77 15.27 -26.48
C ALA A 462 -29.57 14.51 -27.06
N SER A 463 -28.59 15.27 -27.54
CA SER A 463 -27.31 14.73 -28.01
C SER A 463 -26.17 15.59 -27.53
N GLY A 464 -25.04 14.97 -27.22
CA GLY A 464 -23.86 15.64 -26.69
C GLY A 464 -22.59 15.14 -27.34
N THR A 465 -21.54 15.93 -27.22
CA THR A 465 -20.18 15.58 -27.64
C THR A 465 -19.23 15.65 -26.46
N GLY A 466 -18.18 14.84 -26.46
CA GLY A 466 -17.22 14.81 -25.36
C GLY A 466 -15.86 14.27 -25.76
N SER A 467 -14.98 14.18 -24.78
CA SER A 467 -13.64 13.56 -24.87
C SER A 467 -13.70 12.04 -25.06
N GLY A 468 -14.82 11.41 -24.67
CA GLY A 468 -15.10 9.99 -24.82
C GLY A 468 -16.60 9.69 -24.92
N PRO A 469 -17.01 8.43 -25.16
CA PRO A 469 -18.42 8.07 -25.31
C PRO A 469 -19.24 8.30 -24.02
N VAL A 470 -18.64 8.09 -22.84
CA VAL A 470 -19.26 8.39 -21.54
C VAL A 470 -19.48 9.90 -21.39
N ASP A 471 -18.42 10.70 -21.55
CA ASP A 471 -18.49 12.17 -21.45
C ASP A 471 -19.49 12.80 -22.44
N ALA A 472 -19.57 12.26 -23.67
CA ALA A 472 -20.56 12.67 -24.66
C ALA A 472 -22.00 12.37 -24.21
N ALA A 473 -22.22 11.20 -23.61
CA ALA A 473 -23.53 10.80 -23.09
C ALA A 473 -23.93 11.61 -21.86
N VAL A 474 -22.99 11.88 -20.94
CA VAL A 474 -23.21 12.73 -19.77
C VAL A 474 -23.54 14.16 -20.19
N SER A 475 -22.86 14.68 -21.20
CA SER A 475 -23.18 15.99 -21.77
C SER A 475 -24.61 16.03 -22.34
N ALA A 476 -25.04 14.95 -23.01
CA ALA A 476 -26.43 14.83 -23.49
C ALA A 476 -27.45 14.75 -22.33
N VAL A 477 -27.12 14.05 -21.24
CA VAL A 477 -27.96 13.95 -20.03
C VAL A 477 -28.13 15.33 -19.40
N ARG A 478 -27.03 16.09 -19.25
CA ARG A 478 -27.06 17.46 -18.74
C ARG A 478 -27.92 18.39 -19.61
N GLU A 479 -27.83 18.25 -20.93
CA GLU A 479 -28.67 19.05 -21.85
C GLU A 479 -30.16 18.70 -21.74
N ALA A 480 -30.51 17.41 -21.65
CA ALA A 480 -31.90 16.97 -21.52
C ALA A 480 -32.55 17.40 -20.18
N LEU A 481 -31.76 17.44 -19.11
CA LEU A 481 -32.21 17.81 -17.76
C LEU A 481 -32.13 19.31 -17.48
N GLY A 482 -31.30 20.06 -18.20
CA GLY A 482 -31.11 21.50 -18.01
C GLY A 482 -30.64 21.84 -16.60
N SER A 483 -31.29 22.80 -15.94
CA SER A 483 -30.93 23.22 -14.56
C SER A 483 -31.13 22.14 -13.50
N ARG A 484 -31.78 21.01 -13.83
CA ARG A 484 -31.96 19.87 -12.91
C ARG A 484 -30.75 18.95 -12.84
N ALA A 485 -29.77 19.12 -13.74
CA ALA A 485 -28.51 18.37 -13.72
C ALA A 485 -27.41 19.04 -12.90
N ASP A 486 -27.76 20.01 -12.04
CA ASP A 486 -26.82 20.75 -11.20
C ASP A 486 -26.29 19.88 -10.05
N ALA A 487 -25.52 18.86 -10.40
CA ALA A 487 -24.87 17.92 -9.49
C ALA A 487 -23.42 17.69 -9.93
N GLU A 488 -22.53 17.63 -8.96
CA GLU A 488 -21.11 17.35 -9.15
C GLU A 488 -20.84 15.85 -9.06
N LEU A 489 -19.94 15.36 -9.91
CA LEU A 489 -19.44 13.99 -9.85
C LEU A 489 -18.25 13.98 -8.90
N GLU A 490 -18.42 13.41 -7.71
CA GLU A 490 -17.38 13.35 -6.69
C GLU A 490 -16.45 12.16 -6.92
N SER A 491 -17.02 10.99 -7.21
CA SER A 491 -16.27 9.77 -7.47
C SER A 491 -16.81 9.02 -8.70
N TYR A 492 -15.92 8.37 -9.42
CA TYR A 492 -16.24 7.49 -10.55
C TYR A 492 -15.23 6.35 -10.57
N HIS A 493 -15.71 5.12 -10.35
CA HIS A 493 -14.89 3.93 -10.33
C HIS A 493 -15.43 2.88 -11.31
N VAL A 494 -14.52 2.16 -11.98
CA VAL A 494 -14.87 1.14 -12.96
C VAL A 494 -14.07 -0.11 -12.67
N ASP A 495 -14.77 -1.17 -12.28
CA ASP A 495 -14.19 -2.47 -11.97
C ASP A 495 -14.61 -3.53 -12.97
N ALA A 496 -13.64 -4.30 -13.46
CA ALA A 496 -13.93 -5.49 -14.25
C ALA A 496 -14.25 -6.66 -13.30
N VAL A 497 -15.49 -7.13 -13.30
CA VAL A 497 -15.95 -8.22 -12.41
C VAL A 497 -15.43 -9.58 -12.86
N THR A 498 -15.24 -9.76 -14.17
CA THR A 498 -14.82 -11.03 -14.77
C THR A 498 -13.77 -10.85 -15.87
N GLY A 499 -12.91 -11.85 -16.06
CA GLY A 499 -11.97 -11.90 -17.18
C GLY A 499 -12.58 -12.57 -18.42
N GLY A 500 -12.36 -12.01 -19.60
CA GLY A 500 -12.83 -12.54 -20.89
C GLY A 500 -13.35 -11.45 -21.83
N THR A 501 -13.73 -11.81 -23.06
CA THR A 501 -14.33 -10.84 -24.02
C THR A 501 -15.78 -10.46 -23.69
N ASP A 502 -16.41 -11.19 -22.76
CA ASP A 502 -17.78 -10.97 -22.28
C ASP A 502 -17.76 -10.47 -20.81
N ALA A 503 -16.70 -9.75 -20.43
CA ALA A 503 -16.53 -9.22 -19.10
C ALA A 503 -17.70 -8.30 -18.73
N VAL A 504 -18.31 -8.54 -17.57
CA VAL A 504 -19.25 -7.59 -16.97
C VAL A 504 -18.44 -6.57 -16.21
N VAL A 505 -18.78 -5.30 -16.38
CA VAL A 505 -18.11 -4.18 -15.74
C VAL A 505 -19.07 -3.55 -14.74
N THR A 506 -18.59 -3.35 -13.53
CA THR A 506 -19.28 -2.58 -12.49
C THR A 506 -18.80 -1.15 -12.57
N VAL A 507 -19.74 -0.22 -12.67
CA VAL A 507 -19.46 1.21 -12.58
C VAL A 507 -20.11 1.73 -11.32
N GLU A 508 -19.29 2.34 -10.46
CA GLU A 508 -19.72 3.02 -9.23
C GLU A 508 -19.55 4.53 -9.41
N VAL A 509 -20.56 5.28 -9.02
CA VAL A 509 -20.63 6.73 -9.20
C VAL A 509 -21.14 7.35 -7.91
N THR A 510 -20.39 8.31 -7.35
CA THR A 510 -20.89 9.19 -6.28
C THR A 510 -21.18 10.57 -6.86
N MET A 511 -22.42 11.03 -6.73
CA MET A 511 -22.84 12.37 -7.16
C MET A 511 -23.29 13.21 -5.96
N VAL A 512 -22.92 14.48 -5.97
CA VAL A 512 -23.21 15.45 -4.91
C VAL A 512 -24.05 16.59 -5.46
N ARG A 513 -25.11 16.97 -4.74
CA ARG A 513 -25.90 18.16 -5.04
C ARG A 513 -26.37 18.82 -3.76
N ASN A 514 -26.05 20.10 -3.60
CA ASN A 514 -26.18 20.81 -2.32
C ASN A 514 -25.40 20.05 -1.22
N ASP A 515 -26.02 19.82 -0.07
CA ASP A 515 -25.42 19.09 1.06
C ASP A 515 -25.71 17.58 1.04
N ARG A 516 -26.04 17.00 -0.14
CA ARG A 516 -26.41 15.58 -0.28
C ARG A 516 -25.51 14.87 -1.27
N SER A 517 -25.04 13.70 -0.90
CA SER A 517 -24.32 12.77 -1.77
C SER A 517 -25.17 11.50 -1.98
N VAL A 518 -25.05 10.90 -3.16
CA VAL A 518 -25.66 9.62 -3.49
C VAL A 518 -24.64 8.78 -4.25
N THR A 519 -24.40 7.56 -3.76
CA THR A 519 -23.61 6.55 -4.47
C THR A 519 -24.53 5.54 -5.14
N VAL A 520 -24.25 5.25 -6.42
CA VAL A 520 -24.97 4.25 -7.21
C VAL A 520 -23.95 3.36 -7.91
N ALA A 521 -24.24 2.07 -7.96
CA ALA A 521 -23.49 1.14 -8.78
C ALA A 521 -24.37 0.37 -9.77
N ARG A 522 -23.81 0.13 -10.97
CA ARG A 522 -24.46 -0.63 -12.05
C ARG A 522 -23.48 -1.57 -12.73
N SER A 523 -23.94 -2.80 -12.98
CA SER A 523 -23.14 -3.85 -13.60
C SER A 523 -23.70 -4.21 -14.97
N GLU A 524 -22.94 -3.92 -16.03
CA GLU A 524 -23.36 -4.21 -17.41
C GLU A 524 -22.16 -4.60 -18.30
N ALA A 525 -22.41 -5.25 -19.44
CA ALA A 525 -21.36 -5.60 -20.39
C ALA A 525 -20.84 -4.36 -21.18
N ASP A 526 -21.68 -3.35 -21.36
CA ASP A 526 -21.31 -2.09 -22.00
C ASP A 526 -20.97 -1.05 -20.92
N ILE A 527 -19.69 -0.73 -20.82
CA ILE A 527 -19.15 0.28 -19.88
C ILE A 527 -19.86 1.62 -20.04
N THR A 528 -20.16 2.03 -21.27
CA THR A 528 -20.80 3.33 -21.54
C THR A 528 -22.20 3.34 -20.97
N ARG A 529 -22.95 2.25 -21.19
CA ARG A 529 -24.31 2.14 -20.67
C ARG A 529 -24.32 2.04 -19.14
N ALA A 530 -23.50 1.19 -18.55
CA ALA A 530 -23.37 1.07 -17.09
C ALA A 530 -23.10 2.44 -16.45
N SER A 531 -22.15 3.20 -17.02
CA SER A 531 -21.77 4.53 -16.53
C SER A 531 -22.93 5.52 -16.58
N VAL A 532 -23.62 5.61 -17.73
CA VAL A 532 -24.68 6.59 -17.92
C VAL A 532 -25.90 6.23 -17.09
N THR A 533 -26.25 4.94 -17.00
CA THR A 533 -27.34 4.46 -16.15
C THR A 533 -27.06 4.77 -14.68
N ALA A 534 -25.85 4.49 -14.18
CA ALA A 534 -25.48 4.80 -12.80
C ALA A 534 -25.59 6.30 -12.48
N MET A 535 -25.13 7.16 -13.40
CA MET A 535 -25.26 8.62 -13.25
C MET A 535 -26.71 9.11 -13.31
N VAL A 536 -27.53 8.56 -14.23
CA VAL A 536 -28.95 8.93 -14.32
C VAL A 536 -29.69 8.51 -13.05
N ASP A 537 -29.41 7.32 -12.52
CA ASP A 537 -30.01 6.85 -11.27
C ASP A 537 -29.54 7.68 -10.06
N ALA A 538 -28.27 8.08 -10.01
CA ALA A 538 -27.77 8.99 -8.96
C ALA A 538 -28.48 10.36 -9.02
N LEU A 539 -28.69 10.89 -10.24
CA LEU A 539 -29.44 12.13 -10.46
C LEU A 539 -30.92 11.98 -10.10
N ASP A 540 -31.56 10.87 -10.44
CA ASP A 540 -32.94 10.57 -10.08
C ASP A 540 -33.13 10.61 -8.55
N ARG A 541 -32.24 9.93 -7.81
CA ARG A 541 -32.24 9.91 -6.33
C ARG A 541 -32.06 11.30 -5.73
N LEU A 542 -31.12 12.09 -6.25
CA LEU A 542 -30.91 13.48 -5.82
C LEU A 542 -32.15 14.35 -6.11
N LEU A 543 -32.85 14.12 -7.22
CA LEU A 543 -34.04 14.88 -7.62
C LEU A 543 -35.33 14.46 -6.88
N ALA A 544 -35.49 13.17 -6.59
CA ALA A 544 -36.63 12.65 -5.82
C ALA A 544 -36.62 13.19 -4.39
N ALA A 545 -35.44 13.22 -3.76
CA ALA A 545 -35.28 13.75 -2.41
C ALA A 545 -35.55 15.28 -2.30
N ASP A 546 -35.38 16.03 -3.39
CA ASP A 546 -35.78 17.45 -3.47
C ASP A 546 -37.31 17.58 -3.45
N ARG A 547 -38.05 16.69 -4.13
CA ARG A 547 -39.52 16.69 -4.15
C ARG A 547 -40.13 16.43 -2.77
N GLU A 548 -39.58 15.49 -2.01
CA GLU A 548 -40.06 15.18 -0.66
C GLU A 548 -39.84 16.34 0.32
N SER A 549 -38.73 17.07 0.18
CA SER A 549 -38.47 18.27 1.00
C SER A 549 -39.43 19.45 0.73
N LEU A 550 -40.12 19.42 -0.43
CA LEU A 550 -41.05 20.45 -0.89
C LEU A 550 -42.53 20.05 -0.77
N ALA A 551 -42.83 18.81 -0.38
CA ALA A 551 -44.19 18.38 -0.08
C ALA A 551 -44.69 19.09 1.19
N PRO A 552 -45.87 19.72 1.20
CA PRO A 552 -46.41 20.32 2.41
C PRO A 552 -46.63 19.22 3.45
N ALA A 553 -46.20 19.46 4.69
CA ALA A 553 -46.60 18.64 5.82
C ALA A 553 -48.14 18.60 5.87
N ASP A 554 -48.73 17.42 5.67
CA ASP A 554 -50.16 17.24 5.88
C ASP A 554 -50.49 17.52 7.36
N ASP A 555 -51.53 18.34 7.56
CA ASP A 555 -52.03 19.04 8.78
C ASP A 555 -51.69 18.49 10.18
#